data_AF-A0A815KHW4-F1
#
_entry.id   AF-A0A815KHW4-F1
#
_cell.length_a   1.000
_cell.length_b   1.000
_cell.length_c   1.000
_cell.angle_alpha   90.00
_cell.angle_beta   90.00
_cell.angle_gamma   90.00
#
_symmetry.space_group_name_H-M   'P 1'
#
loop_
_entity.id
_entity.type
_entity.pdbx_description
1 polymer ?
#
loop_
_entity_poly.entity_id
_entity_poly.type
_entity_poly.pdbx_seq_one_letter_code
_entity_poly.pdbx_strand_id
1 'polypeptide(L)'
;MKIESTQQHKVYLHNLMNEIENSDRSTRSFGCNGPEHRNEHRCRHHCRSHGYKTGSCSPYTNYQDCVCNKSPHSKSKFRQVSSIS
;
A
#
# COMPACT_ATOMS: atom_id res chain seq x y z
N MET A 1 -26.42 -24.00 28.66
CA MET A 1 -26.48 -23.47 27.28
C MET A 1 -25.41 -22.39 27.14
N LYS A 2 -24.36 -22.62 26.34
CA LYS A 2 -23.30 -21.63 26.07
C LYS A 2 -22.82 -21.81 24.62
N ILE A 3 -23.66 -21.42 23.65
CA ILE A 3 -23.34 -21.52 22.22
C ILE A 3 -23.47 -20.14 21.51
N GLU A 4 -24.07 -19.14 22.15
CA GLU A 4 -24.28 -17.82 21.52
C GLU A 4 -23.01 -16.94 21.49
N SER A 5 -22.03 -17.21 22.35
CA SER A 5 -20.81 -16.39 22.46
C SER A 5 -19.83 -16.58 21.29
N THR A 6 -19.97 -17.62 20.47
CA THR A 6 -19.03 -17.92 19.38
C THR A 6 -19.44 -17.28 18.04
N GLN A 7 -20.73 -17.00 17.83
CA GLN A 7 -21.21 -16.39 16.59
C GLN A 7 -20.94 -14.88 16.57
N GLN A 8 -21.26 -14.15 17.65
CA GLN A 8 -20.96 -12.72 17.76
C GLN A 8 -19.46 -12.42 17.67
N HIS A 9 -18.62 -13.28 18.26
CA HIS A 9 -17.17 -13.11 18.21
C HIS A 9 -16.60 -13.30 16.80
N LYS A 10 -17.15 -14.23 16.01
CA LYS A 10 -16.77 -14.42 14.60
C LYS A 10 -17.13 -13.22 13.73
N VAL A 11 -18.31 -12.62 13.96
CA VAL A 11 -18.74 -11.41 13.24
C VAL A 11 -17.82 -10.23 13.56
N TYR A 12 -17.45 -10.06 14.84
CA TYR A 12 -16.51 -9.02 15.25
C TYR A 12 -15.13 -9.17 14.58
N LEU A 13 -14.57 -10.38 14.59
CA LEU A 13 -13.29 -10.64 13.93
C LEU A 13 -13.35 -10.44 12.41
N HIS A 14 -14.45 -10.85 11.76
CA HIS A 14 -14.64 -10.63 10.34
C HIS A 14 -14.70 -9.14 9.98
N ASN A 15 -15.42 -8.34 10.77
CA ASN A 15 -15.49 -6.88 10.58
C ASN A 15 -14.13 -6.22 10.83
N LEU A 16 -13.41 -6.63 11.88
CA LEU A 16 -12.08 -6.13 12.17
C LEU A 16 -11.08 -6.45 11.04
N MET A 17 -11.13 -7.66 10.49
CA MET A 17 -10.30 -8.03 9.33
C MET A 17 -10.63 -7.19 8.09
N ASN A 18 -11.91 -6.89 7.85
CA ASN A 18 -12.33 -5.99 6.78
C ASN A 18 -11.84 -4.54 6.99
N GLU A 19 -11.87 -4.02 8.22
CA GLU A 19 -11.36 -2.67 8.51
C GLU A 19 -9.83 -2.58 8.37
N ILE A 20 -9.12 -3.63 8.77
CA ILE A 20 -7.67 -3.75 8.56
C ILE A 20 -7.37 -3.84 7.05
N GLU A 21 -8.09 -4.66 6.29
CA GLU A 21 -7.90 -4.79 4.84
C GLU A 21 -8.19 -3.48 4.10
N ASN A 22 -9.23 -2.75 4.50
CA ASN A 22 -9.54 -1.43 3.94
C ASN A 22 -8.50 -0.36 4.34
N SER A 23 -7.98 -0.39 5.57
CA SER A 23 -6.87 0.47 5.98
C SER A 23 -5.58 0.16 5.23
N ASP A 24 -5.27 -1.13 5.01
CA ASP A 24 -4.09 -1.57 4.27
C ASP A 24 -4.20 -1.24 2.78
N ARG A 25 -5.41 -1.27 2.20
CA ARG A 25 -5.66 -0.72 0.86
C ARG A 25 -5.41 0.79 0.81
N SER A 26 -5.90 1.56 1.78
CA SER A 26 -5.67 2.99 1.83
C SER A 26 -4.18 3.36 2.00
N THR A 27 -3.38 2.51 2.65
CA THR A 27 -1.93 2.68 2.73
C THR A 27 -1.22 2.20 1.47
N ARG A 28 -1.63 1.08 0.85
CA ARG A 28 -1.04 0.54 -0.40
C ARG A 28 -1.35 1.35 -1.65
N SER A 29 -2.48 2.04 -1.67
CA SER A 29 -2.90 2.80 -2.84
C SER A 29 -2.01 4.02 -3.05
N PHE A 30 -1.35 4.57 -2.01
CA PHE A 30 -0.43 5.72 -2.09
C PHE A 30 -0.95 6.88 -2.98
N GLY A 31 -2.26 7.13 -2.93
CA GLY A 31 -2.95 8.11 -3.76
C GLY A 31 -3.77 7.55 -4.93
N CYS A 32 -3.69 6.26 -5.23
CA CYS A 32 -4.42 5.59 -6.32
C CYS A 32 -5.70 4.92 -5.79
N ASN A 33 -6.81 5.66 -5.71
CA ASN A 33 -8.08 5.16 -5.15
C ASN A 33 -9.18 4.99 -6.21
N GLY A 34 -8.80 4.64 -7.45
CA GLY A 34 -9.74 4.57 -8.58
C GLY A 34 -9.59 5.72 -9.59
N PRO A 35 -10.31 5.66 -10.72
CA PRO A 35 -10.13 6.58 -11.85
C PRO A 35 -10.44 8.04 -11.49
N GLU A 36 -11.45 8.26 -10.65
CA GLU A 36 -11.92 9.58 -10.21
C GLU A 36 -11.12 10.12 -9.01
N HIS A 37 -10.51 9.23 -8.22
CA HIS A 37 -9.84 9.55 -6.95
C HIS A 37 -8.34 9.24 -6.97
N ARG A 38 -7.71 9.32 -8.16
CA ARG A 38 -6.27 9.14 -8.33
C ARG A 38 -5.51 10.45 -8.08
N ASN A 39 -4.46 10.33 -7.28
CA ASN A 39 -3.52 11.38 -6.97
C ASN A 39 -2.12 10.92 -7.39
N GLU A 40 -1.83 11.12 -8.68
CA GLU A 40 -0.54 10.85 -9.31
C GLU A 40 0.62 11.55 -8.59
N HIS A 41 0.39 12.70 -7.96
CA HIS A 41 1.43 13.39 -7.22
C HIS A 41 1.85 12.62 -5.96
N ARG A 42 0.88 12.11 -5.19
CA ARG A 42 1.16 11.27 -4.01
C ARG A 42 1.90 9.99 -4.38
N CYS A 43 1.47 9.31 -5.45
CA CYS A 43 2.14 8.09 -5.91
C CYS A 43 3.58 8.38 -6.36
N ARG A 44 3.81 9.47 -7.11
CA ARG A 44 5.17 9.91 -7.48
C ARG A 44 6.04 10.24 -6.27
N HIS A 45 5.49 10.95 -5.28
CA HIS A 45 6.21 11.30 -4.07
C HIS A 45 6.59 10.05 -3.27
N HIS A 46 5.66 9.12 -3.08
CA HIS A 46 5.90 7.82 -2.48
C HIS A 46 7.06 7.08 -3.19
N CYS A 47 6.98 6.92 -4.51
CA CYS A 47 8.02 6.21 -5.24
C CYS A 47 9.39 6.90 -5.13
N ARG A 48 9.43 8.23 -5.10
CA ARG A 48 10.67 9.00 -4.89
C ARG A 48 11.25 8.83 -3.49
N SER A 49 10.44 8.74 -2.44
CA SER A 49 10.94 8.48 -1.08
C SER A 49 11.56 7.09 -0.95
N HIS A 50 11.10 6.13 -1.77
CA HIS A 50 11.69 4.79 -1.89
C HIS A 50 12.83 4.70 -2.93
N GLY A 51 13.26 5.83 -3.48
CA GLY A 51 14.43 5.92 -4.36
C GLY A 51 14.14 5.75 -5.86
N TYR A 52 12.91 5.46 -6.26
CA TYR A 52 12.51 5.39 -7.68
C TYR A 52 12.46 6.79 -8.30
N LYS A 53 12.59 6.86 -9.64
CA LYS A 53 12.54 8.15 -10.35
C LYS A 53 11.11 8.74 -10.37
N THR A 54 10.12 7.87 -10.48
CA THR A 54 8.70 8.26 -10.58
C THR A 54 7.79 7.09 -10.19
N GLY A 55 6.50 7.38 -10.05
CA GLY A 55 5.43 6.39 -9.94
C GLY A 55 4.19 6.88 -10.68
N SER A 56 3.22 5.99 -10.90
CA SER A 56 1.92 6.32 -11.49
C SER A 56 0.86 5.31 -11.07
N CYS A 57 -0.41 5.71 -11.07
CA CYS A 57 -1.53 4.80 -10.80
C CYS A 57 -1.77 3.87 -12.00
N SER A 58 -1.81 2.57 -11.77
CA SER A 58 -1.89 1.57 -12.84
C SER A 58 -3.29 1.52 -13.47
N PRO A 59 -3.45 1.73 -14.79
CA PRO A 59 -4.75 1.57 -15.45
C PRO A 59 -5.23 0.11 -15.43
N TYR A 60 -4.32 -0.86 -15.37
CA TYR A 60 -4.64 -2.30 -15.35
C TYR A 60 -5.38 -2.73 -14.07
N THR A 61 -5.21 -1.99 -12.98
CA THR A 61 -5.88 -2.25 -11.71
C THR A 61 -6.98 -1.23 -11.42
N ASN A 62 -7.47 -0.58 -12.47
CA ASN A 62 -8.44 0.51 -12.39
C ASN A 62 -7.95 1.65 -11.48
N TYR A 63 -6.66 1.99 -11.58
CA TYR A 63 -5.99 3.04 -10.80
C TYR A 63 -6.08 2.85 -9.28
N GLN A 64 -6.10 1.60 -8.82
CA GLN A 64 -6.08 1.26 -7.38
C GLN A 64 -4.67 1.02 -6.83
N ASP A 65 -3.71 0.75 -7.72
CA ASP A 65 -2.32 0.50 -7.34
C ASP A 65 -1.39 1.60 -7.82
N CYS A 66 -0.50 2.03 -6.94
CA CYS A 66 0.64 2.87 -7.27
C CYS A 66 1.81 1.99 -7.75
N VAL A 67 2.26 2.20 -8.99
CA VAL A 67 3.39 1.48 -9.58
C VAL A 67 4.60 2.39 -9.65
N CYS A 68 5.68 2.01 -8.97
CA CYS A 68 6.95 2.70 -9.02
C CYS A 68 7.74 2.31 -10.27
N ASN A 69 8.07 3.32 -11.07
CA ASN A 69 8.65 3.16 -12.40
C ASN A 69 10.09 3.69 -12.44
N LYS A 70 10.89 3.00 -13.26
CA LYS A 70 12.34 3.20 -13.46
C LYS A 70 13.12 2.85 -12.19
N SER A 71 14.16 2.04 -12.36
CA SER A 71 15.02 1.55 -11.28
C SER A 71 15.34 2.66 -10.27
N PRO A 72 15.43 2.34 -8.97
CA PRO A 72 15.84 3.34 -8.00
C PRO A 72 17.12 4.00 -8.47
N HIS A 73 17.24 5.32 -8.28
CA HIS A 73 18.48 6.07 -8.51
C HIS A 73 19.68 5.42 -7.77
N SER A 74 19.39 4.48 -6.87
CA SER A 74 20.29 3.59 -6.14
C SER A 74 20.54 2.22 -6.80
N LYS A 75 20.82 2.14 -8.11
CA LYS A 75 21.96 1.28 -8.54
C LYS A 75 23.30 2.02 -8.50
N SER A 76 23.33 3.29 -8.04
CA SER A 76 24.57 4.07 -7.87
C SER A 76 24.89 4.47 -6.41
N LYS A 77 23.94 4.41 -5.46
CA LYS A 77 24.20 4.78 -4.04
C LYS A 77 23.41 3.96 -3.02
N PHE A 78 23.36 2.63 -3.15
CA PHE A 78 23.07 1.82 -1.97
C PHE A 78 24.35 1.74 -1.14
N ARG A 79 24.43 2.67 -0.18
CA ARG A 79 25.30 2.57 0.99
C ARG A 79 25.10 1.17 1.56
N GLN A 80 26.15 0.36 1.55
CA GLN A 80 26.17 -0.88 2.31
C GLN A 80 25.78 -0.50 3.74
N VAL A 81 24.63 -0.99 4.19
CA VAL A 81 24.35 -1.03 5.61
C VAL A 81 25.28 -2.12 6.13
N SER A 82 26.50 -1.71 6.51
CA SER A 82 27.36 -2.52 7.35
C SER A 82 26.58 -2.74 8.64
N SER A 83 26.04 -3.95 8.82
CA SER A 83 25.75 -4.44 10.16
C SER A 83 27.09 -4.53 10.87
N ILE A 84 27.37 -3.50 11.67
CA ILE A 84 28.43 -3.49 12.66
C ILE A 84 27.99 -4.46 13.76
N SER A 85 28.86 -5.45 14.00
CA SER A 85 29.10 -6.23 15.22
C SER A 85 27.90 -6.79 15.99
#